data_AF-A0A3C0ASU2-F1
#
_entry.id   AF-A0A3C0ASU2-F1
#
_cell.length_a   1.000
_cell.length_b   1.000
_cell.length_c   1.000
_cell.angle_alpha   90.00
_cell.angle_beta   90.00
_cell.angle_gamma   90.00
#
_symmetry.space_group_name_H-M   'P 1'
#
loop_
_entity.id
_entity.type
_entity.pdbx_description
1 polymer ?
#
loop_
_entity_poly.entity_id
_entity_poly.type
_entity_poly.pdbx_seq_one_letter_code
_entity_poly.pdbx_strand_id
1 'polypeptide(L)'
;MPFKIDQSAVTPLYDSSVVGTAIDFGTELVRMWPLQTAQEMENDARYAEDLQVRFSRMMAQTLLKLPDEIDTSVAEAVYEGMDVIPGCEQDVIRALMDANHAYDVMSGYSETNDADLFFEAATTLGIHLDPVIERDIRGILRSVAKTIRNTSGIPVDDEVAASIGLCLPATRNRNTLTSRYLGSLTVSDALMNLMCYGFDDPQERAMRVLPVLLYANELREQFAVPHTSLNALDLRHLIELRDSAFRDDEHAVSVRRNAFNARTFTASVRFLAMLSGQEWALHAKYLRWDPKQAEKEANEEDERRNKQALADKFKHVKDDPDKPEVDL
;
A
#
# COMPACT_ATOMS: atom_id res chain seq x y z
N MET A 1 4.97 -15.48 22.64
CA MET A 1 6.12 -16.05 21.92
C MET A 1 7.18 -14.97 21.77
N PRO A 2 8.50 -15.25 21.91
CA PRO A 2 9.51 -14.21 21.73
C PRO A 2 9.63 -13.86 20.24
N PHE A 3 9.28 -12.62 19.89
CA PHE A 3 9.63 -12.03 18.61
C PHE A 3 11.06 -11.52 18.70
N LYS A 4 12.02 -12.28 18.14
CA LYS A 4 13.44 -11.93 18.19
C LYS A 4 13.93 -11.59 16.79
N ILE A 5 14.27 -10.33 16.59
CA ILE A 5 14.83 -9.84 15.34
C ILE A 5 16.30 -10.26 15.26
N ASP A 6 16.68 -10.86 14.13
CA ASP A 6 18.09 -11.06 13.80
C ASP A 6 18.65 -9.77 13.17
N GLN A 7 19.37 -9.00 13.98
CA GLN A 7 19.97 -7.75 13.52
C GLN A 7 21.00 -7.93 12.40
N SER A 8 21.57 -9.13 12.24
CA SER A 8 22.50 -9.41 11.14
C SER A 8 21.80 -9.49 9.78
N ALA A 9 20.50 -9.77 9.76
CA ALA A 9 19.67 -9.72 8.55
C ALA A 9 19.18 -8.30 8.24
N VAL A 10 18.94 -7.47 9.27
CA VAL A 10 18.46 -6.09 9.12
C VAL A 10 19.58 -5.12 8.73
N THR A 11 20.74 -5.21 9.38
CA THR A 11 21.84 -4.24 9.23
C THR A 11 22.26 -4.05 7.77
N PRO A 12 22.46 -5.11 6.95
CA PRO A 12 22.86 -4.94 5.55
C PRO A 12 21.82 -4.22 4.67
N LEU A 13 20.55 -4.18 5.08
CA LEU A 13 19.48 -3.54 4.30
C LEU A 13 19.51 -2.01 4.39
N TYR A 14 20.20 -1.44 5.39
CA TYR A 14 20.45 0.00 5.45
C TYR A 14 21.27 0.50 4.25
N ASP A 15 22.20 -0.33 3.75
CA ASP A 15 23.07 -0.03 2.62
C ASP A 15 22.53 -0.60 1.29
N SER A 16 21.31 -1.15 1.30
CA SER A 16 20.68 -1.71 0.10
C SER A 16 20.31 -0.61 -0.89
N SER A 17 20.72 -0.75 -2.16
CA SER A 17 20.39 0.22 -3.21
C SER A 17 18.88 0.38 -3.43
N VAL A 18 18.12 -0.72 -3.45
CA VAL A 18 16.67 -0.68 -3.65
C VAL A 18 15.95 0.01 -2.49
N VAL A 19 16.37 -0.25 -1.25
CA VAL A 19 15.86 0.46 -0.07
C VAL A 19 16.26 1.93 -0.15
N GLY A 20 17.52 2.22 -0.49
CA GLY A 20 18.02 3.57 -0.64
C GLY A 20 17.21 4.39 -1.64
N THR A 21 16.94 3.85 -2.83
CA THR A 21 16.13 4.50 -3.86
C THR A 21 14.70 4.74 -3.40
N ALA A 22 14.07 3.77 -2.73
CA ALA A 22 12.73 3.96 -2.17
C ALA A 22 12.72 5.11 -1.17
N ILE A 23 13.66 5.12 -0.22
CA ILE A 23 13.74 6.15 0.82
C ILE A 23 14.05 7.54 0.23
N ASP A 24 14.73 7.62 -0.90
CA ASP A 24 14.90 8.90 -1.62
C ASP A 24 13.55 9.45 -2.11
N PHE A 25 12.71 8.63 -2.73
CA PHE A 25 11.34 9.03 -3.08
C PHE A 25 10.50 9.38 -1.85
N GLY A 26 10.60 8.59 -0.77
CA GLY A 26 9.88 8.84 0.47
C GLY A 26 10.31 10.16 1.14
N THR A 27 11.60 10.48 1.09
CA THR A 27 12.13 11.75 1.63
C THR A 27 11.65 12.93 0.80
N GLU A 28 11.61 12.80 -0.53
CA GLU A 28 11.05 13.84 -1.42
C GLU A 28 9.56 14.06 -1.18
N LEU A 29 8.80 12.98 -0.97
CA LEU A 29 7.39 13.05 -0.61
C LEU A 29 7.21 13.79 0.72
N VAL A 30 7.86 13.33 1.81
CA VAL A 30 7.74 13.96 3.14
C VAL A 30 8.16 15.44 3.16
N ARG A 31 9.03 15.87 2.25
CA ARG A 31 9.41 17.29 2.10
C ARG A 31 8.27 18.20 1.65
N MET A 32 7.21 17.65 1.03
CA MET A 32 6.06 18.43 0.58
C MET A 32 5.19 18.92 1.75
N TRP A 33 5.23 18.25 2.90
CA TRP A 33 4.52 18.71 4.09
C TRP A 33 5.29 19.78 4.88
N PRO A 34 4.57 20.71 5.55
CA PRO A 34 3.11 20.84 5.56
C PRO A 34 2.59 21.39 4.22
N LEU A 35 1.45 20.86 3.75
CA LEU A 35 0.76 21.37 2.56
C LEU A 35 0.29 22.82 2.80
N GLN A 36 0.44 23.68 1.79
CA GLN A 36 0.25 25.13 1.95
C GLN A 36 -1.02 25.65 1.26
N THR A 37 -1.52 24.93 0.26
CA THR A 37 -2.65 25.36 -0.56
C THR A 37 -3.84 24.43 -0.42
N ALA A 38 -5.06 24.95 -0.60
CA ALA A 38 -6.27 24.14 -0.63
C ALA A 38 -6.20 23.05 -1.72
N GLN A 39 -5.60 23.38 -2.86
CA GLN A 39 -5.41 22.43 -3.96
C GLN A 39 -4.49 21.27 -3.59
N GLU A 40 -3.38 21.51 -2.88
CA GLU A 40 -2.52 20.43 -2.37
C GLU A 40 -3.28 19.53 -1.39
N MET A 41 -4.12 20.11 -0.53
CA MET A 41 -4.94 19.34 0.42
C MET A 41 -6.02 18.51 -0.30
N GLU A 42 -6.70 19.07 -1.31
CA GLU A 42 -7.65 18.34 -2.15
C GLU A 42 -6.97 17.22 -2.95
N ASN A 43 -5.76 17.46 -3.44
CA ASN A 43 -4.95 16.44 -4.12
C ASN A 43 -4.58 15.29 -3.17
N ASP A 44 -4.22 15.60 -1.93
CA ASP A 44 -3.90 14.60 -0.91
C ASP A 44 -5.13 13.77 -0.52
N ALA A 45 -6.29 14.42 -0.36
CA ALA A 45 -7.56 13.74 -0.10
C ALA A 45 -7.93 12.77 -1.24
N ARG A 46 -7.84 13.22 -2.50
CA ARG A 46 -8.05 12.36 -3.67
C ARG A 46 -7.10 11.16 -3.71
N TYR A 47 -5.84 11.36 -3.35
CA TYR A 47 -4.87 10.27 -3.28
C TYR A 47 -5.28 9.24 -2.20
N ALA A 48 -5.73 9.71 -1.04
CA ALA A 48 -6.18 8.82 0.03
C ALA A 48 -7.40 7.98 -0.38
N GLU A 49 -8.38 8.60 -1.06
CA GLU A 49 -9.55 7.91 -1.63
C GLU A 49 -9.13 6.86 -2.68
N ASP A 50 -8.28 7.25 -3.64
CA ASP A 50 -7.73 6.32 -4.66
C ASP A 50 -6.95 5.16 -4.02
N LEU A 51 -6.17 5.43 -2.98
CA LEU A 51 -5.42 4.41 -2.27
C LEU A 51 -6.37 3.38 -1.64
N GLN A 52 -7.44 3.82 -0.99
CA GLN A 52 -8.45 2.94 -0.39
C GLN A 52 -9.16 2.10 -1.46
N VAL A 53 -9.58 2.71 -2.57
CA VAL A 53 -10.20 2.00 -3.71
C VAL A 53 -9.26 0.94 -4.27
N ARG A 54 -7.96 1.26 -4.44
CA ARG A 54 -6.96 0.28 -4.91
C ARG A 54 -6.77 -0.86 -3.91
N PHE A 55 -6.79 -0.58 -2.61
CA PHE A 55 -6.69 -1.60 -1.57
C PHE A 55 -7.91 -2.52 -1.55
N SER A 56 -9.12 -1.97 -1.56
CA SER A 56 -10.34 -2.76 -1.52
C SER A 56 -10.51 -3.62 -2.77
N ARG A 57 -10.17 -3.06 -3.94
CA ARG A 57 -10.09 -3.81 -5.19
C ARG A 57 -9.08 -4.95 -5.10
N MET A 58 -7.85 -4.69 -4.66
CA MET A 58 -6.82 -5.73 -4.51
C MET A 58 -7.25 -6.84 -3.55
N MET A 59 -7.90 -6.50 -2.44
CA MET A 59 -8.44 -7.47 -1.48
C MET A 59 -9.55 -8.32 -2.13
N ALA A 60 -10.53 -7.71 -2.78
CA ALA A 60 -11.62 -8.42 -3.46
C ALA A 60 -11.10 -9.34 -4.58
N GLN A 61 -10.15 -8.85 -5.40
CA GLN A 61 -9.48 -9.65 -6.43
C GLN A 61 -8.76 -10.86 -5.83
N THR A 62 -8.12 -10.69 -4.67
CA THR A 62 -7.42 -11.78 -3.97
C THR A 62 -8.40 -12.79 -3.38
N LEU A 63 -9.48 -12.33 -2.73
CA LEU A 63 -10.50 -13.20 -2.13
C LEU A 63 -11.24 -14.04 -3.18
N LEU A 64 -11.58 -13.43 -4.32
CA LEU A 64 -12.32 -14.07 -5.40
C LEU A 64 -11.43 -14.83 -6.38
N LYS A 65 -10.10 -14.72 -6.25
CA LYS A 65 -9.10 -15.31 -7.17
C LYS A 65 -9.18 -14.75 -8.59
N LEU A 66 -9.50 -13.45 -8.69
CA LEU A 66 -9.73 -12.70 -9.92
C LEU A 66 -8.73 -11.54 -10.05
N PRO A 67 -7.42 -11.78 -10.25
CA PRO A 67 -6.37 -10.75 -10.11
C PRO A 67 -6.52 -9.53 -11.02
N ASP A 68 -7.26 -9.63 -12.12
CA ASP A 68 -7.39 -8.57 -13.12
C ASP A 68 -8.84 -8.38 -13.63
N GLU A 69 -9.83 -9.04 -13.02
CA GLU A 69 -11.20 -9.10 -13.59
C GLU A 69 -12.19 -8.11 -12.93
N ILE A 70 -11.81 -7.51 -11.80
CA ILE A 70 -12.59 -6.43 -11.18
C ILE A 70 -12.12 -5.11 -11.76
N ASP A 71 -13.01 -4.35 -12.40
CA ASP A 71 -12.72 -3.04 -12.98
C ASP A 71 -12.57 -1.96 -11.89
N THR A 72 -11.73 -0.95 -12.12
CA THR A 72 -11.56 0.17 -11.19
C THR A 72 -12.86 0.93 -10.97
N SER A 73 -13.65 1.18 -12.01
CA SER A 73 -14.92 1.91 -11.92
C SER A 73 -15.96 1.18 -11.07
N VAL A 74 -15.90 -0.16 -11.03
CA VAL A 74 -16.75 -0.97 -10.14
C VAL A 74 -16.32 -0.80 -8.68
N ALA A 75 -15.01 -0.78 -8.42
CA ALA A 75 -14.50 -0.55 -7.06
C ALA A 75 -14.79 0.87 -6.56
N GLU A 76 -14.62 1.89 -7.41
CA GLU A 76 -15.00 3.29 -7.14
C GLU A 76 -16.50 3.39 -6.83
N ALA A 77 -17.34 2.78 -7.66
CA ALA A 77 -18.78 2.75 -7.45
C ALA A 77 -19.19 2.17 -6.08
N VAL A 78 -18.59 1.07 -5.67
CA VAL A 78 -18.87 0.45 -4.36
C VAL A 78 -18.33 1.31 -3.21
N TYR A 79 -17.17 1.95 -3.40
CA TYR A 79 -16.62 2.91 -2.44
C TYR A 79 -17.56 4.11 -2.25
N GLU A 80 -18.17 4.62 -3.32
CA GLU A 80 -19.20 5.67 -3.30
C GLU A 80 -20.57 5.20 -2.77
N GLY A 81 -20.68 3.93 -2.35
CA GLY A 81 -21.85 3.38 -1.67
C GLY A 81 -22.85 2.65 -2.57
N MET A 82 -22.50 2.31 -3.83
CA MET A 82 -23.36 1.48 -4.67
C MET A 82 -23.32 0.01 -4.23
N ASP A 83 -24.49 -0.55 -3.94
CA ASP A 83 -24.69 -1.96 -3.54
C ASP A 83 -25.27 -2.83 -4.66
N VAL A 84 -25.62 -2.22 -5.80
CA VAL A 84 -26.12 -2.87 -7.02
C VAL A 84 -25.54 -2.17 -8.25
N ILE A 85 -24.75 -2.90 -9.05
CA ILE A 85 -24.13 -2.40 -10.29
C ILE A 85 -24.57 -3.28 -11.46
N PRO A 86 -25.26 -2.73 -12.49
CA PRO A 86 -25.69 -3.51 -13.64
C PRO A 86 -24.53 -4.24 -14.33
N GLY A 87 -24.68 -5.56 -14.50
CA GLY A 87 -23.67 -6.40 -15.16
C GLY A 87 -22.50 -6.83 -14.26
N CYS A 88 -22.50 -6.44 -12.98
CA CYS A 88 -21.53 -6.90 -11.99
C CYS A 88 -22.12 -8.04 -11.15
N GLU A 89 -21.31 -9.05 -10.82
CA GLU A 89 -21.71 -10.14 -9.95
C GLU A 89 -21.86 -9.67 -8.50
N GLN A 90 -22.87 -10.16 -7.78
CA GLN A 90 -23.13 -9.73 -6.40
C GLN A 90 -21.98 -10.12 -5.45
N ASP A 91 -21.28 -11.22 -5.74
CA ASP A 91 -20.12 -11.66 -4.94
C ASP A 91 -18.94 -10.67 -5.07
N VAL A 92 -18.76 -10.05 -6.24
CA VAL A 92 -17.78 -8.97 -6.45
C VAL A 92 -18.13 -7.74 -5.63
N ILE A 93 -19.39 -7.30 -5.70
CA ILE A 93 -19.89 -6.14 -4.93
C ILE A 93 -19.70 -6.41 -3.43
N ARG A 94 -20.12 -7.58 -2.94
CA ARG A 94 -19.99 -7.96 -1.54
C ARG A 94 -18.53 -7.99 -1.08
N ALA A 95 -17.64 -8.61 -1.87
CA ALA A 95 -16.22 -8.66 -1.53
C ALA A 95 -15.59 -7.26 -1.46
N LEU A 96 -15.99 -6.33 -2.34
CA LEU A 96 -15.56 -4.94 -2.29
C LEU A 96 -16.10 -4.19 -1.05
N MET A 97 -17.37 -4.41 -0.68
CA MET A 97 -17.96 -3.84 0.53
C MET A 97 -17.26 -4.35 1.80
N ASP A 98 -17.06 -5.66 1.90
CA ASP A 98 -16.33 -6.29 3.01
C ASP A 98 -14.89 -5.76 3.06
N ALA A 99 -14.25 -5.59 1.91
CA ALA A 99 -12.91 -5.03 1.80
C ALA A 99 -12.81 -3.55 2.25
N ASN A 100 -13.77 -2.70 1.86
CA ASN A 100 -13.87 -1.32 2.35
C ASN A 100 -14.11 -1.29 3.87
N HIS A 101 -15.03 -2.13 4.36
CA HIS A 101 -15.32 -2.19 5.79
C HIS A 101 -14.10 -2.64 6.61
N ALA A 102 -13.34 -3.62 6.12
CA ALA A 102 -12.10 -4.05 6.77
C ALA A 102 -11.03 -2.96 6.79
N TYR A 103 -10.94 -2.16 5.71
CA TYR A 103 -10.05 -0.99 5.64
C TYR A 103 -10.42 0.05 6.70
N ASP A 104 -11.70 0.40 6.78
CA ASP A 104 -12.23 1.37 7.75
C ASP A 104 -12.04 0.91 9.20
N VAL A 105 -12.30 -0.37 9.49
CA VAL A 105 -12.04 -0.96 10.82
C VAL A 105 -10.57 -0.80 11.19
N MET A 106 -9.66 -1.11 10.27
CA MET A 106 -8.23 -1.07 10.57
C MET A 106 -7.74 0.36 10.82
N SER A 107 -8.32 1.37 10.18
CA SER A 107 -7.92 2.79 10.31
C SER A 107 -7.89 3.31 11.75
N GLY A 108 -8.71 2.74 12.64
CA GLY A 108 -8.71 3.09 14.07
C GLY A 108 -7.47 2.64 14.83
N TYR A 109 -6.61 1.79 14.26
CA TYR A 109 -5.45 1.25 14.97
C TYR A 109 -4.37 2.28 15.21
N SER A 110 -4.09 3.14 14.22
CA SER A 110 -3.06 4.17 14.35
C SER A 110 -3.35 5.10 15.54
N GLU A 111 -4.63 5.31 15.87
CA GLU A 111 -5.13 6.13 16.98
C GLU A 111 -5.28 5.42 18.33
N THR A 112 -5.45 4.09 18.34
CA THR A 112 -5.82 3.33 19.57
C THR A 112 -4.81 2.28 19.99
N ASN A 113 -3.95 1.79 19.08
CA ASN A 113 -3.16 0.56 19.26
C ASN A 113 -4.01 -0.70 19.57
N ASP A 114 -5.31 -0.67 19.30
CA ASP A 114 -6.19 -1.79 19.63
C ASP A 114 -5.95 -2.99 18.70
N ALA A 115 -5.40 -4.06 19.27
CA ALA A 115 -5.14 -5.30 18.56
C ALA A 115 -6.43 -5.99 18.09
N ASP A 116 -7.59 -5.71 18.69
CA ASP A 116 -8.87 -6.30 18.29
C ASP A 116 -9.28 -5.89 16.87
N LEU A 117 -8.91 -4.67 16.43
CA LEU A 117 -9.17 -4.18 15.07
C LEU A 117 -8.54 -5.05 13.98
N PHE A 118 -7.36 -5.64 14.25
CA PHE A 118 -6.73 -6.59 13.32
C PHE A 118 -7.60 -7.84 13.11
N PHE A 119 -8.20 -8.36 14.18
CA PHE A 119 -9.01 -9.58 14.14
C PHE A 119 -10.42 -9.31 13.63
N GLU A 120 -10.96 -8.13 13.90
CA GLU A 120 -12.21 -7.65 13.31
C GLU A 120 -12.05 -7.51 11.80
N ALA A 121 -11.00 -6.82 11.32
CA ALA A 121 -10.72 -6.71 9.88
C ALA A 121 -10.52 -8.09 9.23
N ALA A 122 -9.81 -9.02 9.89
CA ALA A 122 -9.68 -10.39 9.41
C ALA A 122 -11.04 -11.11 9.32
N THR A 123 -11.90 -10.96 10.32
CA THR A 123 -13.23 -11.58 10.35
C THR A 123 -14.13 -11.01 9.26
N THR A 124 -14.09 -9.69 9.04
CA THR A 124 -14.80 -9.00 7.96
C THR A 124 -14.41 -9.55 6.59
N LEU A 125 -13.12 -9.84 6.39
CA LEU A 125 -12.62 -10.47 5.15
C LEU A 125 -12.88 -12.00 5.08
N GLY A 126 -13.59 -12.59 6.04
CA GLY A 126 -13.86 -14.02 6.11
C GLY A 126 -12.65 -14.89 6.50
N ILE A 127 -11.62 -14.29 7.12
CA ILE A 127 -10.38 -14.96 7.50
C ILE A 127 -10.42 -15.31 8.98
N HIS A 128 -10.57 -16.60 9.28
CA HIS A 128 -10.56 -17.10 10.65
C HIS A 128 -9.19 -17.63 11.06
N LEU A 129 -8.72 -17.16 12.22
CA LEU A 129 -7.43 -17.52 12.79
C LEU A 129 -7.59 -18.62 13.84
N ASP A 130 -6.62 -19.53 13.88
CA ASP A 130 -6.47 -20.46 14.99
C ASP A 130 -6.13 -19.70 16.28
N PRO A 131 -6.69 -20.08 17.46
CA PRO A 131 -6.46 -19.37 18.73
C PRO A 131 -4.98 -19.22 19.11
N VAL A 132 -4.13 -20.15 18.68
CA VAL A 132 -2.70 -20.10 18.98
C VAL A 132 -2.00 -19.06 18.11
N ILE A 133 -2.36 -18.94 16.83
CA ILE A 133 -1.86 -17.89 15.94
C ILE A 133 -2.35 -16.52 16.40
N GLU A 134 -3.63 -16.39 16.76
CA GLU A 134 -4.20 -15.17 17.33
C GLU A 134 -3.38 -14.69 18.54
N ARG A 135 -3.14 -15.58 19.51
CA ARG A 135 -2.35 -15.27 20.71
C ARG A 135 -0.95 -14.78 20.36
N ASP A 136 -0.31 -15.40 19.36
CA ASP A 136 1.05 -15.05 18.96
C ASP A 136 1.08 -13.68 18.23
N ILE A 137 0.09 -13.36 17.40
CA ILE A 137 -0.10 -12.03 16.78
C ILE A 137 -0.34 -10.95 17.85
N ARG A 138 -1.27 -11.18 18.79
CA ARG A 138 -1.52 -10.26 19.93
C ARG A 138 -0.23 -9.95 20.70
N GLY A 139 0.62 -10.96 20.87
CA GLY A 139 1.93 -10.80 21.50
C GLY A 139 2.87 -9.85 20.73
N ILE A 140 2.91 -9.97 19.39
CA ILE A 140 3.70 -9.08 18.53
C ILE A 140 3.16 -7.66 18.58
N LEU A 141 1.86 -7.46 18.34
CA LEU A 141 1.22 -6.14 18.32
C LEU A 141 1.44 -5.39 19.65
N ARG A 142 1.26 -6.08 20.79
CA ARG A 142 1.54 -5.53 22.12
C ARG A 142 3.01 -5.13 22.29
N SER A 143 3.94 -5.93 21.78
CA SER A 143 5.38 -5.63 21.85
C SER A 143 5.74 -4.42 20.99
N VAL A 144 5.11 -4.27 19.83
CA VAL A 144 5.29 -3.11 18.94
C VAL A 144 4.77 -1.85 19.62
N ALA A 145 3.52 -1.85 20.11
CA ALA A 145 2.94 -0.71 20.82
C ALA A 145 3.81 -0.28 22.02
N LYS A 146 4.31 -1.25 22.81
CA LYS A 146 5.25 -0.97 23.91
C LYS A 146 6.56 -0.34 23.43
N THR A 147 7.10 -0.79 22.30
CA THR A 147 8.36 -0.27 21.74
C THR A 147 8.21 1.16 21.23
N ILE A 148 7.11 1.46 20.52
CA ILE A 148 6.77 2.81 20.07
C ILE A 148 6.71 3.76 21.26
N ARG A 149 5.99 3.35 22.31
CA ARG A 149 5.86 4.14 23.55
C ARG A 149 7.20 4.42 24.21
N ASN A 150 8.03 3.39 24.38
CA ASN A 150 9.36 3.56 24.98
C ASN A 150 10.26 4.51 24.17
N THR A 151 10.02 4.62 22.86
CA THR A 151 10.81 5.44 21.94
C THR A 151 10.24 6.86 21.79
N SER A 152 8.95 7.08 22.04
CA SER A 152 8.31 8.40 21.93
C SER A 152 8.75 9.38 23.02
N GLY A 153 9.21 8.87 24.17
CA GLY A 153 9.64 9.69 25.30
C GLY A 153 8.48 10.40 26.03
N ILE A 154 7.23 10.04 25.74
CA ILE A 154 6.04 10.63 26.37
C ILE A 154 5.75 9.84 27.66
N PRO A 155 5.80 10.48 28.85
CA PRO A 155 5.37 9.87 30.08
C PRO A 155 3.84 9.85 30.13
N VAL A 156 3.26 8.67 30.08
CA VAL A 156 1.82 8.44 30.19
C VAL A 156 1.62 7.30 31.19
N ASP A 157 0.51 7.31 31.92
CA ASP A 157 0.10 6.18 32.75
C ASP A 157 0.05 4.89 31.89
N ASP A 158 0.57 3.78 32.42
CA ASP A 158 0.67 2.51 31.71
C ASP A 158 -0.69 1.96 31.27
N GLU A 159 -1.74 2.20 32.05
CA GLU A 159 -3.13 1.81 31.72
C GLU A 159 -3.71 2.66 30.60
N VAL A 160 -3.54 3.98 30.66
CA VAL A 160 -4.09 4.92 29.65
C VAL A 160 -3.34 4.80 28.32
N ALA A 161 -2.01 4.63 28.35
CA ALA A 161 -1.25 4.52 27.12
C ALA A 161 -1.39 3.17 26.41
N ALA A 162 -1.95 2.15 27.06
CA ALA A 162 -2.26 0.87 26.38
C ALA A 162 -3.31 1.04 25.28
N SER A 163 -4.11 2.09 25.35
CA SER A 163 -5.26 2.34 24.47
C SER A 163 -5.13 3.61 23.63
N ILE A 164 -3.92 4.19 23.54
CA ILE A 164 -3.64 5.38 22.73
C ILE A 164 -2.54 5.06 21.72
N GLY A 165 -2.84 5.33 20.46
CA GLY A 165 -1.95 5.38 19.32
C GLY A 165 -0.95 6.53 19.44
N LEU A 166 0.31 6.27 19.12
CA LEU A 166 1.36 7.28 19.16
C LEU A 166 2.01 7.40 17.79
N CYS A 167 1.76 8.51 17.11
CA CYS A 167 2.45 8.85 15.88
C CYS A 167 3.77 9.55 16.19
N LEU A 168 4.85 8.96 15.69
CA LEU A 168 6.16 9.61 15.70
C LEU A 168 6.11 10.86 14.81
N PRO A 169 6.87 11.92 15.13
CA PRO A 169 6.90 13.10 14.27
C PRO A 169 7.49 12.74 12.91
N ALA A 170 6.96 13.36 11.85
CA ALA A 170 7.50 13.27 10.49
C ALA A 170 8.99 13.60 10.46
N THR A 171 9.73 12.93 9.58
CA THR A 171 11.18 13.09 9.49
C THR A 171 11.65 13.24 8.06
N ARG A 172 12.48 14.26 7.81
CA ARG A 172 13.21 14.44 6.54
C ARG A 172 14.61 13.81 6.61
N ASN A 173 14.97 13.21 7.75
CA ASN A 173 16.24 12.51 7.91
C ASN A 173 16.16 11.13 7.28
N ARG A 174 16.96 10.93 6.22
CA ARG A 174 17.04 9.68 5.47
C ARG A 174 17.23 8.46 6.37
N ASN A 175 18.19 8.49 7.29
CA ASN A 175 18.50 7.34 8.15
C ASN A 175 17.35 7.03 9.11
N THR A 176 16.72 8.05 9.68
CA THR A 176 15.54 7.85 10.54
C THR A 176 14.37 7.26 9.75
N LEU A 177 14.13 7.73 8.53
CA LEU A 177 13.08 7.18 7.67
C LEU A 177 13.40 5.73 7.27
N THR A 178 14.66 5.41 6.93
CA THR A 178 15.11 4.04 6.67
C THR A 178 14.87 3.13 7.87
N SER A 179 15.26 3.54 9.08
CA SER A 179 15.05 2.74 10.29
C SER A 179 13.57 2.45 10.56
N ARG A 180 12.71 3.47 10.39
CA ARG A 180 11.27 3.32 10.57
C ARG A 180 10.66 2.40 9.50
N TYR A 181 11.02 2.60 8.24
CA TYR A 181 10.54 1.76 7.13
C TYR A 181 10.95 0.29 7.29
N LEU A 182 12.22 0.01 7.62
CA LEU A 182 12.68 -1.35 7.89
C LEU A 182 12.02 -1.94 9.15
N GLY A 183 11.75 -1.10 10.16
CA GLY A 183 11.01 -1.49 11.34
C GLY A 183 9.59 -1.97 11.02
N SER A 184 8.83 -1.23 10.20
CA SER A 184 7.47 -1.61 9.82
C SER A 184 7.46 -2.88 8.97
N LEU A 185 8.42 -3.05 8.05
CA LEU A 185 8.59 -4.27 7.27
C LEU A 185 8.97 -5.48 8.12
N THR A 186 9.75 -5.28 9.18
CA THR A 186 10.16 -6.36 10.10
C THR A 186 8.95 -6.94 10.84
N VAL A 187 8.04 -6.07 11.28
CA VAL A 187 6.78 -6.50 11.91
C VAL A 187 5.86 -7.16 10.89
N SER A 188 5.69 -6.54 9.72
CA SER A 188 4.84 -7.04 8.64
C SER A 188 5.29 -8.44 8.18
N ASP A 189 6.59 -8.66 7.98
CA ASP A 189 7.14 -9.97 7.58
C ASP A 189 6.83 -11.07 8.59
N ALA A 190 6.96 -10.76 9.88
CA ALA A 190 6.70 -11.71 10.95
C ALA A 190 5.21 -12.06 11.07
N LEU A 191 4.33 -11.07 10.91
CA LEU A 191 2.89 -11.29 10.86
C LEU A 191 2.49 -12.11 9.64
N MET A 192 3.06 -11.83 8.46
CA MET A 192 2.85 -12.65 7.26
C MET A 192 3.30 -14.11 7.48
N ASN A 193 4.44 -14.34 8.13
CA ASN A 193 4.89 -15.70 8.46
C ASN A 193 3.90 -16.43 9.38
N LEU A 194 3.34 -15.75 10.38
CA LEU A 194 2.30 -16.32 11.24
C LEU A 194 1.01 -16.62 10.46
N MET A 195 0.56 -15.68 9.62
CA MET A 195 -0.68 -15.84 8.84
C MET A 195 -0.58 -16.96 7.81
N CYS A 196 0.60 -17.18 7.22
CA CYS A 196 0.85 -18.26 6.26
C CYS A 196 1.15 -19.62 6.91
N TYR A 197 1.35 -19.68 8.23
CA TYR A 197 1.77 -20.90 8.91
C TYR A 197 0.71 -22.01 8.80
N GLY A 198 1.11 -23.17 8.28
CA GLY A 198 0.24 -24.34 8.15
C GLY A 198 -0.59 -24.39 6.86
N PHE A 199 -0.39 -23.44 5.95
CA PHE A 199 -1.03 -23.41 4.63
C PHE A 199 0.02 -23.67 3.56
N ASP A 200 -0.27 -24.48 2.56
CA ASP A 200 0.65 -24.75 1.44
C ASP A 200 0.24 -24.06 0.14
N ASP A 201 -1.05 -23.77 -0.02
CA ASP A 201 -1.57 -23.10 -1.21
C ASP A 201 -1.18 -21.61 -1.23
N PRO A 202 -0.46 -21.13 -2.28
CA PRO A 202 -0.07 -19.73 -2.39
C PRO A 202 -1.27 -18.77 -2.41
N GLN A 203 -2.40 -19.18 -2.98
CA GLN A 203 -3.60 -18.33 -3.02
C GLN A 203 -4.24 -18.18 -1.64
N GLU A 204 -4.34 -19.26 -0.86
CA GLU A 204 -4.76 -19.20 0.54
C GLU A 204 -3.83 -18.32 1.39
N ARG A 205 -2.52 -18.43 1.17
CA ARG A 205 -1.54 -17.56 1.84
C ARG A 205 -1.73 -16.09 1.46
N ALA A 206 -1.99 -15.79 0.19
CA ALA A 206 -2.27 -14.42 -0.28
C ALA A 206 -3.53 -13.85 0.39
N MET A 207 -4.62 -14.62 0.46
CA MET A 207 -5.83 -14.21 1.18
C MET A 207 -5.55 -13.97 2.67
N ARG A 208 -4.78 -14.85 3.31
CA ARG A 208 -4.50 -14.77 4.75
C ARG A 208 -3.67 -13.55 5.16
N VAL A 209 -2.87 -12.99 4.27
CA VAL A 209 -2.04 -11.82 4.63
C VAL A 209 -2.75 -10.48 4.44
N LEU A 210 -3.97 -10.43 3.89
CA LEU A 210 -4.70 -9.17 3.67
C LEU A 210 -4.83 -8.29 4.93
N PRO A 211 -5.19 -8.80 6.12
CA PRO A 211 -5.23 -7.98 7.34
C PRO A 211 -3.85 -7.42 7.74
N VAL A 212 -2.76 -8.13 7.39
CA VAL A 212 -1.39 -7.66 7.63
C VAL A 212 -1.06 -6.46 6.75
N LEU A 213 -1.58 -6.42 5.51
CA LEU A 213 -1.35 -5.29 4.61
C LEU A 213 -2.06 -4.02 5.10
N LEU A 214 -3.29 -4.15 5.59
CA LEU A 214 -4.03 -3.05 6.23
C LEU A 214 -3.27 -2.55 7.46
N TYR A 215 -2.95 -3.44 8.39
CA TYR A 215 -2.18 -3.13 9.59
C TYR A 215 -0.84 -2.46 9.28
N ALA A 216 -0.16 -2.89 8.21
CA ALA A 216 1.14 -2.35 7.86
C ALA A 216 1.08 -0.85 7.52
N ASN A 217 0.00 -0.36 6.93
CA ASN A 217 -0.18 1.07 6.69
C ASN A 217 -0.47 1.83 7.99
N GLU A 218 -1.30 1.30 8.88
CA GLU A 218 -1.52 1.92 10.20
C GLU A 218 -0.26 1.99 11.07
N LEU A 219 0.57 0.96 11.01
CA LEU A 219 1.89 0.98 11.66
C LEU A 219 2.81 2.02 11.03
N ARG A 220 2.73 2.21 9.70
CA ARG A 220 3.50 3.22 8.97
C ARG A 220 3.04 4.63 9.34
N GLU A 221 1.74 4.85 9.53
CA GLU A 221 1.19 6.11 10.04
C GLU A 221 1.78 6.44 11.41
N GLN A 222 1.75 5.47 12.34
CA GLN A 222 2.40 5.63 13.65
C GLN A 222 3.92 5.87 13.54
N PHE A 223 4.57 5.35 12.51
CA PHE A 223 5.99 5.57 12.29
C PHE A 223 6.29 6.86 11.50
N ALA A 224 5.28 7.59 11.03
CA ALA A 224 5.39 8.65 10.03
C ALA A 224 6.24 8.23 8.83
N VAL A 225 5.90 7.06 8.28
CA VAL A 225 6.35 6.54 7.00
C VAL A 225 5.15 6.65 6.05
N PRO A 226 5.30 7.18 4.83
CA PRO A 226 4.14 7.29 3.94
C PRO A 226 3.57 5.91 3.60
N HIS A 227 2.24 5.84 3.43
CA HIS A 227 1.54 4.62 3.07
C HIS A 227 2.08 4.00 1.77
N THR A 228 1.89 2.69 1.65
CA THR A 228 2.33 1.91 0.49
C THR A 228 1.17 1.13 -0.08
N SER A 229 1.23 0.81 -1.36
CA SER A 229 0.23 -0.01 -2.05
C SER A 229 0.89 -1.14 -2.82
N LEU A 230 0.10 -2.15 -3.15
CA LEU A 230 0.44 -3.22 -4.09
C LEU A 230 -0.86 -3.76 -4.70
N ASN A 231 -0.80 -4.30 -5.92
CA ASN A 231 -1.96 -4.94 -6.55
C ASN A 231 -2.00 -6.46 -6.24
N ALA A 232 -3.07 -7.14 -6.68
CA ALA A 232 -3.26 -8.56 -6.41
C ALA A 232 -2.17 -9.47 -7.05
N LEU A 233 -1.61 -9.07 -8.20
CA LEU A 233 -0.50 -9.78 -8.83
C LEU A 233 0.81 -9.61 -8.06
N ASP A 234 1.11 -8.40 -7.61
CA ASP A 234 2.26 -8.11 -6.76
C ASP A 234 2.18 -8.90 -5.45
N LEU A 235 0.98 -9.02 -4.87
CA LEU A 235 0.77 -9.81 -3.66
C LEU A 235 1.09 -11.28 -3.89
N ARG A 236 0.56 -11.86 -4.98
CA ARG A 236 0.86 -13.24 -5.36
C ARG A 236 2.36 -13.46 -5.54
N HIS A 237 3.01 -12.55 -6.26
CA HIS A 237 4.45 -12.63 -6.48
C HIS A 237 5.25 -12.51 -5.18
N LEU A 238 4.84 -11.63 -4.25
CA LEU A 238 5.44 -11.57 -2.91
C LEU A 238 5.33 -12.90 -2.19
N ILE A 239 4.17 -13.57 -2.23
CA ILE A 239 3.99 -14.89 -1.59
C ILE A 239 4.91 -15.95 -2.22
N GLU A 240 5.05 -15.98 -3.55
CA GLU A 240 5.94 -16.91 -4.25
C GLU A 240 7.42 -16.68 -3.90
N LEU A 241 7.85 -15.41 -3.86
CA LEU A 241 9.21 -15.03 -3.45
C LEU A 241 9.49 -15.46 -2.01
N ARG A 242 8.52 -15.26 -1.11
CA ARG A 242 8.63 -15.67 0.31
C ARG A 242 8.68 -17.18 0.46
N ASP A 243 7.85 -17.93 -0.26
CA ASP A 243 7.86 -19.40 -0.22
C ASP A 243 9.21 -19.96 -0.68
N SER A 244 9.73 -19.44 -1.80
CA SER A 244 11.04 -19.81 -2.32
C SER A 244 12.14 -19.52 -1.29
N ALA A 245 12.14 -18.30 -0.72
CA ALA A 245 13.12 -17.90 0.29
C ALA A 245 13.06 -18.75 1.57
N PHE A 246 11.87 -19.19 1.98
CA PHE A 246 11.69 -20.05 3.15
C PHE A 246 12.20 -21.48 2.90
N ARG A 247 11.92 -22.04 1.71
CA ARG A 247 12.37 -23.40 1.34
C ARG A 247 13.89 -23.51 1.21
N ASP A 248 14.54 -22.44 0.78
CA ASP A 248 16.00 -22.36 0.63
C ASP A 248 16.74 -22.11 1.96
N ASP A 249 16.01 -21.94 3.08
CA ASP A 249 16.62 -21.67 4.39
C ASP A 249 16.91 -22.97 5.17
N GLU A 250 18.13 -23.49 5.01
CA GLU A 250 18.63 -24.66 5.76
C GLU A 250 18.65 -24.44 7.29
N HIS A 251 18.52 -23.19 7.75
CA HIS A 251 18.52 -22.83 9.17
C HIS A 251 17.15 -22.32 9.63
N ALA A 252 16.10 -22.54 8.84
CA ALA A 252 14.74 -22.14 9.17
C ALA A 252 14.34 -22.69 10.54
N VAL A 253 14.14 -21.78 11.48
CA VAL A 253 13.49 -22.09 12.74
C VAL A 253 11.99 -22.11 12.51
N SER A 254 11.28 -23.05 13.12
CA SER A 254 9.82 -23.08 13.08
C SER A 254 9.24 -21.70 13.41
N VAL A 255 8.27 -21.26 12.60
CA VAL A 255 7.51 -20.02 12.82
C VAL A 255 6.88 -20.00 14.22
N ARG A 256 6.61 -21.16 14.84
CA ARG A 256 6.10 -21.27 16.22
C ARG A 256 7.13 -20.91 17.30
N ARG A 257 8.42 -20.91 16.95
CA ARG A 257 9.54 -20.57 17.84
C ARG A 257 10.08 -19.15 17.59
N ASN A 258 10.15 -18.72 16.33
CA ASN A 258 10.37 -17.31 15.98
C ASN A 258 9.60 -16.96 14.71
N ALA A 259 8.78 -15.90 14.75
CA ALA A 259 8.02 -15.45 13.59
C ALA A 259 8.90 -14.71 12.57
N PHE A 260 10.05 -14.19 13.03
CA PHE A 260 11.05 -13.60 12.15
C PHE A 260 11.85 -14.69 11.43
N ASN A 261 11.91 -14.61 10.10
CA ASN A 261 12.80 -15.43 9.28
C ASN A 261 13.65 -14.50 8.39
N ALA A 262 14.97 -14.65 8.44
CA ALA A 262 15.90 -13.75 7.77
C ALA A 262 15.76 -13.77 6.23
N ARG A 263 15.43 -14.93 5.65
CA ARG A 263 15.29 -15.10 4.20
C ARG A 263 13.97 -14.51 3.69
N THR A 264 12.85 -14.81 4.33
CA THR A 264 11.55 -14.21 3.98
C THR A 264 11.59 -12.70 4.16
N PHE A 265 12.22 -12.22 5.24
CA PHE A 265 12.38 -10.80 5.50
C PHE A 265 13.19 -10.11 4.40
N THR A 266 14.35 -10.66 4.04
CA THR A 266 15.20 -10.10 2.97
C THR A 266 14.47 -10.06 1.62
N ALA A 267 13.74 -11.13 1.27
CA ALA A 267 12.95 -11.20 0.05
C ALA A 267 11.84 -10.13 0.05
N SER A 268 11.11 -10.03 1.16
CA SER A 268 10.01 -9.06 1.32
C SER A 268 10.51 -7.62 1.24
N VAL A 269 11.60 -7.29 1.93
CA VAL A 269 12.15 -5.93 1.92
C VAL A 269 12.58 -5.51 0.52
N ARG A 270 13.28 -6.37 -0.21
CA ARG A 270 13.76 -6.03 -1.56
C ARG A 270 12.61 -5.78 -2.53
N PHE A 271 11.58 -6.61 -2.48
CA PHE A 271 10.42 -6.48 -3.36
C PHE A 271 9.55 -5.28 -2.97
N LEU A 272 9.19 -5.16 -1.68
CA LEU A 272 8.32 -4.09 -1.20
C LEU A 272 8.97 -2.71 -1.26
N ALA A 273 10.30 -2.60 -1.12
CA ALA A 273 11.00 -1.33 -1.29
C ALA A 273 10.81 -0.76 -2.70
N MET A 274 10.89 -1.60 -3.73
CA MET A 274 10.64 -1.18 -5.11
C MET A 274 9.23 -0.60 -5.26
N LEU A 275 8.21 -1.33 -4.79
CA LEU A 275 6.81 -0.91 -4.87
C LEU A 275 6.55 0.37 -4.04
N SER A 276 7.15 0.46 -2.85
CA SER A 276 7.01 1.63 -1.99
C SER A 276 7.60 2.88 -2.65
N GLY A 277 8.76 2.77 -3.31
CA GLY A 277 9.33 3.89 -4.07
C GLY A 277 8.43 4.36 -5.23
N GLN A 278 7.79 3.42 -5.93
CA GLN A 278 6.83 3.76 -7.00
C GLN A 278 5.58 4.45 -6.44
N GLU A 279 5.03 3.94 -5.34
CA GLU A 279 3.86 4.53 -4.69
C GLU A 279 4.16 5.94 -4.17
N TRP A 280 5.30 6.13 -3.51
CA TRP A 280 5.67 7.45 -2.99
C TRP A 280 5.94 8.46 -4.11
N ALA A 281 6.48 8.01 -5.24
CA ALA A 281 6.60 8.84 -6.43
C ALA A 281 5.24 9.18 -7.06
N LEU A 282 4.27 8.26 -7.00
CA LEU A 282 2.89 8.50 -7.44
C LEU A 282 2.19 9.51 -6.54
N HIS A 283 2.25 9.35 -5.22
CA HIS A 283 1.69 10.30 -4.25
C HIS A 283 2.27 11.71 -4.45
N ALA A 284 3.59 11.80 -4.66
CA ALA A 284 4.26 13.07 -4.99
C ALA A 284 3.72 13.71 -6.29
N LYS A 285 3.28 12.92 -7.27
CA LYS A 285 2.64 13.44 -8.49
C LYS A 285 1.23 13.94 -8.21
N TYR A 286 0.45 13.23 -7.39
CA TYR A 286 -0.87 13.68 -6.95
C TYR A 286 -0.77 15.07 -6.32
N LEU A 287 0.13 15.26 -5.34
CA LEU A 287 0.29 16.54 -4.65
C LEU A 287 0.67 17.68 -5.60
N ARG A 288 1.52 17.42 -6.58
CA ARG A 288 1.98 18.40 -7.58
C ARG A 288 0.98 18.65 -8.71
N TRP A 289 -0.12 17.91 -8.77
CA TRP A 289 -1.05 17.99 -9.90
C TRP A 289 -1.78 19.33 -9.93
N ASP A 290 -1.74 19.99 -11.08
CA ASP A 290 -2.47 21.23 -11.34
C ASP A 290 -3.56 21.02 -12.42
N PRO A 291 -4.86 21.02 -12.05
CA PRO A 291 -5.95 20.85 -13.00
C PRO A 291 -5.92 21.88 -14.13
N LYS A 292 -5.55 23.13 -13.84
CA LYS A 292 -5.57 24.20 -14.84
C LYS A 292 -4.44 24.01 -15.85
N GLN A 293 -3.27 23.59 -15.36
CA GLN A 293 -2.16 23.24 -16.23
C GLN A 293 -2.51 22.00 -17.07
N ALA A 294 -3.12 20.98 -16.46
CA ALA A 294 -3.53 19.77 -17.17
C ALA A 294 -4.57 20.04 -18.26
N GLU A 295 -5.58 20.88 -17.98
CA GLU A 295 -6.59 21.30 -18.98
C GLU A 295 -5.95 22.06 -20.13
N LYS A 296 -5.01 22.97 -19.83
CA LYS A 296 -4.27 23.72 -20.84
C LYS A 296 -3.43 22.80 -21.72
N GLU A 297 -2.67 21.88 -21.13
CA GLU A 297 -1.84 20.92 -21.86
C GLU A 297 -2.68 19.99 -22.74
N ALA A 298 -3.86 19.56 -22.26
CA ALA A 298 -4.80 18.74 -23.04
C ALA A 298 -5.36 19.50 -24.26
N ASN A 299 -5.78 20.76 -24.07
CA ASN A 299 -6.26 21.61 -25.16
C ASN A 299 -5.15 21.87 -26.20
N GLU A 300 -3.92 22.13 -25.76
CA GLU A 300 -2.77 22.32 -26.66
C GLU A 300 -2.42 21.04 -27.43
N GLU A 301 -2.52 19.86 -26.81
CA GLU A 301 -2.31 18.59 -27.50
C GLU A 301 -3.42 18.28 -28.52
N ASP A 302 -4.68 18.54 -28.17
CA ASP A 302 -5.80 18.37 -29.10
C ASP A 302 -5.70 19.34 -30.28
N GLU A 303 -5.32 20.59 -30.04
CA GLU A 303 -5.00 21.54 -31.11
C GLU A 303 -3.86 21.03 -32.01
N ARG A 304 -2.80 20.46 -31.42
CA ARG A 304 -1.66 19.91 -32.17
C ARG A 304 -2.09 18.72 -33.01
N ARG A 305 -2.86 17.78 -32.44
CA ARG A 305 -3.41 16.61 -33.16
C ARG A 305 -4.34 17.04 -34.28
N ASN A 306 -5.19 18.03 -34.04
CA ASN A 306 -6.08 18.59 -35.06
C ASN A 306 -5.29 19.27 -36.18
N LYS A 307 -4.29 20.09 -35.87
CA LYS A 307 -3.40 20.72 -36.87
C LYS A 307 -2.65 19.69 -37.71
N GLN A 308 -2.15 18.61 -37.09
CA GLN A 308 -1.50 17.51 -37.81
C GLN A 308 -2.47 16.75 -38.71
N ALA A 309 -3.66 16.42 -38.21
CA ALA A 309 -4.70 15.77 -39.01
C ALA A 309 -5.18 16.65 -40.18
N LEU A 310 -5.24 17.98 -39.99
CA LEU A 310 -5.52 18.92 -41.07
C LEU A 310 -4.39 18.90 -42.11
N ALA A 311 -3.13 19.03 -41.67
CA ALA A 311 -1.97 19.03 -42.56
C ALA A 311 -1.89 17.74 -43.39
N ASP A 312 -2.18 16.58 -42.79
CA ASP A 312 -2.20 15.30 -43.49
C ASP A 312 -3.37 15.19 -44.48
N LYS A 313 -4.55 15.74 -44.16
CA LYS A 313 -5.66 15.84 -45.13
C LYS A 313 -5.31 16.73 -46.33
N PHE A 314 -4.56 17.82 -46.11
CA PHE A 314 -4.18 18.76 -47.17
C PHE A 314 -2.90 18.36 -47.94
N LYS A 315 -2.13 17.36 -47.50
CA LYS A 315 -0.95 16.84 -48.23
C LYS A 315 -1.27 16.29 -49.62
N HIS A 316 -2.51 15.89 -49.88
CA HIS A 316 -2.95 15.35 -51.17
C HIS A 316 -3.65 16.37 -52.06
N VAL A 317 -3.87 17.59 -51.58
CA VAL A 317 -4.40 18.70 -52.39
C VAL A 317 -3.22 19.33 -53.13
N LYS A 318 -3.00 18.92 -54.38
CA LYS A 318 -2.19 19.73 -55.30
C LYS A 318 -2.98 20.99 -55.62
N ASP A 319 -2.34 22.16 -55.56
CA ASP A 319 -2.89 23.37 -56.17
C ASP A 319 -3.29 23.04 -57.61
N ASP A 320 -4.56 23.20 -57.91
CA ASP A 320 -5.12 22.98 -59.24
C ASP A 320 -4.73 24.20 -60.09
N PRO A 321 -3.80 24.07 -61.06
CA PRO A 321 -3.30 25.21 -61.83
C PRO A 321 -4.35 25.82 -62.77
N ASP A 322 -5.53 25.18 -62.91
CA ASP A 322 -6.65 25.67 -63.73
C ASP A 322 -7.75 26.37 -62.91
N LYS A 323 -7.52 26.68 -61.63
CA LYS A 323 -8.51 27.37 -60.79
C LYS A 323 -8.62 28.84 -61.24
N PRO A 324 -9.77 29.31 -61.80
CA PRO A 324 -9.89 30.68 -62.27
C PRO A 324 -9.77 31.67 -61.09
N GLU A 325 -8.98 32.73 -61.29
CA GLU A 325 -8.90 33.85 -60.36
C GLU A 325 -10.30 34.42 -60.14
N VAL A 326 -10.71 34.46 -58.86
CA VAL A 326 -11.94 35.14 -58.45
C VAL A 326 -11.57 36.62 -58.31
N ASP A 327 -11.93 37.41 -59.31
CA ASP A 327 -11.85 38.87 -59.25
C ASP A 327 -12.70 39.38 -58.08
N LEU A 328 -12.07 40.13 -57.17
CA LEU A 328 -12.69 40.77 -56.00
C LEU A 328 -13.29 42.13 -56.35
#